data_AF-A0A2K2DB80-F1
#
_entry.id   AF-A0A2K2DB80-F1
#
_cell.length_a   1.000
_cell.length_b   1.000
_cell.length_c   1.000
_cell.angle_alpha   90.00
_cell.angle_beta   90.00
_cell.angle_gamma   90.00
#
_symmetry.space_group_name_H-M   'P 1'
#
loop_
_entity.id
_entity.type
_entity.pdbx_description
1 polymer ?
#
loop_
_entity_poly.entity_id
_entity_poly.type
_entity_poly.pdbx_seq_one_letter_code
_entity_poly.pdbx_strand_id
1 'polypeptide(L)'
;RQNLNDKTCLFCADLETVHHLLFDCSIMQIMWKDISQMTQKPNLSSFEAVATYWLSNKKQSVINMITSALLWSTWKMRNDIVFFGHIWMNMQEIWRRLLSLKRWQPLYPKNIQVLDRCLLLIDAKAREEVPWLCL
;
A
#
# COMPACT_ATOMS: atom_id res chain seq x y z
N ARG A 1 -10.92 -5.53 24.96
CA ARG A 1 -11.53 -5.57 23.61
C ARG A 1 -12.14 -4.20 23.37
N GLN A 2 -11.63 -3.41 22.42
CA GLN A 2 -12.29 -2.15 22.04
C GLN A 2 -13.63 -2.47 21.35
N ASN A 3 -14.63 -1.63 21.59
CA ASN A 3 -15.97 -1.76 21.04
C ASN A 3 -15.92 -1.30 19.56
N LEU A 4 -15.88 -2.23 18.61
CA LEU A 4 -15.82 -1.98 17.16
C LEU A 4 -17.19 -1.60 16.58
N ASN A 5 -17.96 -0.79 17.31
CA ASN A 5 -19.28 -0.35 16.83
C ASN A 5 -19.16 0.72 15.75
N ASP A 6 -18.08 1.51 15.79
CA ASP A 6 -17.74 2.42 14.71
C ASP A 6 -17.15 1.62 13.55
N LYS A 7 -17.83 1.69 12.41
CA LYS A 7 -17.43 1.04 11.15
C LYS A 7 -16.89 2.04 10.15
N THR A 8 -16.52 3.25 10.56
CA THR A 8 -15.88 4.22 9.66
C THR A 8 -14.43 3.82 9.38
N CYS A 9 -13.98 4.09 8.17
CA CYS A 9 -12.63 3.87 7.70
C CYS A 9 -11.72 4.91 8.34
N LEU A 10 -10.69 4.44 9.03
CA LEU A 10 -9.76 5.31 9.77
C LEU A 10 -8.93 6.23 8.86
N PHE A 11 -8.98 6.02 7.54
CA PHE A 11 -8.22 6.80 6.57
C PHE A 11 -9.04 7.87 5.85
N CYS A 12 -10.36 7.67 5.68
CA CYS A 12 -11.20 8.59 4.90
C CYS A 12 -12.61 8.82 5.47
N ALA A 13 -12.93 8.23 6.63
CA ALA A 13 -14.20 8.34 7.34
C ALA A 13 -15.45 7.74 6.65
N ASP A 14 -15.33 7.14 5.46
CA ASP A 14 -16.40 6.36 4.81
C ASP A 14 -16.66 5.02 5.50
N LEU A 15 -17.71 4.28 5.12
CA LEU A 15 -17.99 2.94 5.65
C LEU A 15 -16.84 1.95 5.33
N GLU A 16 -16.19 1.44 6.36
CA GLU A 16 -15.14 0.45 6.26
C GLU A 16 -15.71 -0.95 5.96
N THR A 17 -15.23 -1.50 4.86
CA THR A 17 -15.25 -2.94 4.55
C THR A 17 -13.82 -3.36 4.21
N VAL A 18 -13.54 -4.67 4.14
CA VAL A 18 -12.22 -5.14 3.69
C VAL A 18 -11.93 -4.65 2.26
N HIS A 19 -12.94 -4.65 1.39
CA HIS A 19 -12.79 -4.16 0.01
C HIS A 19 -12.50 -2.67 -0.01
N HIS A 20 -13.25 -1.87 0.75
CA HIS A 20 -13.00 -0.44 0.87
C HIS A 20 -11.61 -0.14 1.44
N LEU A 21 -11.25 -0.77 2.57
CA LEU A 21 -9.95 -0.57 3.23
C LEU A 21 -8.78 -0.83 2.30
N LEU A 22 -8.87 -1.83 1.42
CA LEU A 22 -7.77 -2.27 0.58
C LEU A 22 -7.79 -1.66 -0.82
N PHE A 23 -8.96 -1.26 -1.34
CA PHE A 23 -9.12 -0.79 -2.71
C PHE A 23 -9.88 0.53 -2.80
N ASP A 24 -11.10 0.66 -2.26
CA ASP A 24 -11.95 1.85 -2.55
C ASP A 24 -11.65 3.09 -1.70
N CYS A 25 -10.94 2.95 -0.58
CA CYS A 25 -10.54 4.05 0.27
C CYS A 25 -9.79 5.10 -0.55
N SER A 26 -10.14 6.39 -0.38
CA SER A 26 -9.54 7.48 -1.17
C SER A 26 -8.02 7.53 -1.04
N ILE A 27 -7.49 7.30 0.16
CA ILE A 27 -6.05 7.18 0.40
C ILE A 27 -5.46 5.97 -0.36
N MET A 28 -6.15 4.84 -0.37
CA MET A 28 -5.70 3.66 -1.11
C MET A 28 -5.75 3.83 -2.61
N GLN A 29 -6.76 4.51 -3.16
CA GLN A 29 -6.84 4.83 -4.58
C GLN A 29 -5.65 5.69 -5.04
N ILE A 30 -5.20 6.64 -4.21
CA ILE A 30 -3.97 7.40 -4.47
C ILE A 30 -2.75 6.48 -4.48
N MET A 31 -2.60 5.61 -3.47
CA MET A 31 -1.50 4.65 -3.40
C MET A 31 -1.47 3.72 -4.62
N TRP A 32 -2.62 3.17 -5.02
CA TRP A 32 -2.74 2.29 -6.18
C TRP A 32 -2.38 3.00 -7.49
N LYS A 33 -2.83 4.24 -7.66
CA LYS A 33 -2.47 5.07 -8.81
C LYS A 33 -0.96 5.28 -8.89
N ASP A 34 -0.32 5.63 -7.79
CA ASP A 34 1.14 5.83 -7.72
C ASP A 34 1.89 4.51 -8.02
N ILE A 35 1.47 3.38 -7.43
CA ILE A 35 2.08 2.07 -7.72
C ILE A 35 1.88 1.67 -9.20
N SER A 36 0.69 1.91 -9.77
CA SER A 36 0.39 1.63 -11.18
C SER A 36 1.36 2.39 -12.10
N GLN A 37 1.63 3.66 -11.79
CA GLN A 37 2.61 4.48 -12.52
C GLN A 37 4.05 3.96 -12.34
N MET A 38 4.49 3.69 -11.10
CA MET A 38 5.84 3.19 -10.79
C MET A 38 6.14 1.85 -11.48
N THR A 39 5.15 0.97 -11.54
CA THR A 39 5.27 -0.38 -12.14
C THR A 39 4.99 -0.40 -13.64
N GLN A 40 4.52 0.72 -14.21
CA GLN A 40 4.07 0.82 -15.61
C GLN A 40 3.00 -0.23 -15.94
N LYS A 41 2.10 -0.50 -14.99
CA LYS A 41 0.99 -1.46 -15.14
C LYS A 41 -0.33 -0.71 -15.02
N PRO A 42 -0.99 -0.38 -16.16
CA PRO A 42 -2.27 0.28 -16.11
C PRO A 42 -3.31 -0.60 -15.39
N ASN A 43 -4.26 0.05 -14.70
CA ASN A 43 -5.39 -0.59 -14.02
C ASN A 43 -5.06 -1.42 -12.77
N LEU A 44 -3.90 -1.21 -12.14
CA LEU A 44 -3.56 -1.87 -10.88
C LEU A 44 -4.23 -1.17 -9.67
N SER A 45 -5.56 -1.11 -9.66
CA SER A 45 -6.33 -0.40 -8.62
C SER A 45 -7.60 -1.14 -8.15
N SER A 46 -7.86 -2.35 -8.66
CA SER A 46 -8.96 -3.21 -8.21
C SER A 46 -8.47 -4.57 -7.76
N PHE A 47 -9.31 -5.26 -6.99
CA PHE A 47 -9.07 -6.63 -6.55
C PHE A 47 -8.84 -7.57 -7.75
N GLU A 48 -9.70 -7.52 -8.77
CA GLU A 48 -9.63 -8.39 -9.95
C GLU A 48 -8.36 -8.15 -10.76
N ALA A 49 -7.95 -6.88 -10.91
CA ALA A 49 -6.72 -6.54 -11.61
C ALA A 49 -5.50 -7.12 -10.88
N VAL A 50 -5.40 -6.90 -9.57
CA VAL A 50 -4.31 -7.45 -8.75
C VAL A 50 -4.31 -8.98 -8.77
N ALA A 51 -5.48 -9.60 -8.62
CA ALA A 51 -5.63 -11.06 -8.68
C ALA A 51 -5.18 -11.63 -10.03
N THR A 52 -5.50 -10.95 -11.14
CA THR A 52 -5.05 -11.36 -12.48
C THR A 52 -3.53 -11.37 -12.57
N TYR A 53 -2.84 -10.37 -12.02
CA TYR A 53 -1.37 -10.36 -11.97
C TYR A 53 -0.81 -11.49 -11.10
N TRP A 54 -1.44 -11.77 -9.96
CA TRP A 54 -1.02 -12.85 -9.06
C TRP A 54 -1.14 -14.23 -9.72
N LEU A 55 -2.20 -14.45 -10.50
CA LEU A 55 -2.43 -15.69 -11.24
C LEU A 55 -1.50 -15.83 -12.47
N SER A 56 -0.96 -14.72 -12.99
CA SER A 56 -0.16 -14.68 -14.23
C SER A 56 1.28 -15.20 -14.11
N ASN A 57 1.50 -16.38 -13.51
CA ASN A 57 2.80 -17.07 -13.39
C ASN A 57 3.95 -16.20 -12.79
N LYS A 58 5.16 -16.77 -12.61
CA LYS A 58 6.34 -16.08 -12.04
C LYS A 58 6.88 -14.88 -12.84
N LYS A 59 6.18 -14.44 -13.90
CA LYS A 59 6.60 -13.32 -14.77
C LYS A 59 6.38 -11.95 -14.12
N GLN A 60 5.42 -11.84 -13.20
CA GLN A 60 5.04 -10.56 -12.56
C GLN A 60 5.44 -10.50 -11.08
N SER A 61 6.50 -11.20 -10.68
CA SER A 61 6.94 -11.30 -9.29
C SER A 61 7.11 -9.96 -8.59
N VAL A 62 7.72 -8.95 -9.24
CA VAL A 62 7.94 -7.63 -8.63
C VAL A 62 6.61 -6.93 -8.35
N ILE A 63 5.65 -7.02 -9.28
CA ILE A 63 4.30 -6.48 -9.06
C ILE A 63 3.61 -7.24 -7.93
N ASN A 64 3.69 -8.56 -7.92
CA ASN A 64 3.09 -9.39 -6.87
C ASN A 64 3.68 -9.05 -5.49
N MET A 65 5.00 -8.83 -5.41
CA MET A 65 5.66 -8.39 -4.18
C MET A 65 5.16 -7.02 -3.73
N ILE A 66 5.18 -6.02 -4.61
CA ILE A 66 4.78 -4.64 -4.29
C ILE A 66 3.30 -4.60 -3.86
N THR A 67 2.41 -5.23 -4.63
CA THR A 67 0.98 -5.28 -4.32
C THR A 67 0.68 -6.03 -3.02
N SER A 68 1.36 -7.16 -2.78
CA SER A 68 1.22 -7.90 -1.50
C SER A 68 1.70 -7.07 -0.31
N ALA A 69 2.83 -6.36 -0.46
CA ALA A 69 3.35 -5.50 0.60
C ALA A 69 2.45 -4.29 0.86
N LEU A 70 1.81 -3.73 -0.17
CA LEU A 70 0.84 -2.64 0.00
C LEU A 70 -0.36 -3.12 0.81
N LEU A 71 -1.00 -4.21 0.37
CA LEU A 71 -2.14 -4.81 1.06
C LEU A 71 -1.82 -5.16 2.52
N TRP A 72 -0.66 -5.81 2.75
CA TRP A 72 -0.20 -6.15 4.08
C TRP A 72 0.08 -4.92 4.95
N SER A 73 0.75 -3.91 4.41
CA SER A 73 1.10 -2.70 5.14
C SER A 73 -0.14 -1.91 5.54
N THR A 74 -1.12 -1.79 4.65
CA THR A 74 -2.41 -1.14 4.92
C THR A 74 -3.18 -1.89 6.01
N TRP A 75 -3.36 -3.20 5.87
CA TRP A 75 -4.03 -4.03 6.88
C TRP A 75 -3.35 -3.94 8.25
N LYS A 76 -2.01 -4.04 8.26
CA LYS A 76 -1.23 -3.92 9.49
C LYS A 76 -1.35 -2.54 10.13
N MET A 77 -1.29 -1.46 9.34
CA MET A 77 -1.44 -0.11 9.87
C MET A 77 -2.82 0.12 10.49
N ARG A 78 -3.89 -0.34 9.83
CA ARG A 78 -5.24 -0.32 10.39
C ARG A 78 -5.32 -1.05 11.74
N ASN A 79 -4.69 -2.23 11.84
CA ASN A 79 -4.65 -2.98 13.10
C ASN A 79 -3.80 -2.29 14.19
N ASP A 80 -2.69 -1.65 13.81
CA ASP A 80 -1.88 -0.87 14.74
C ASP A 80 -2.69 0.28 15.35
N ILE A 81 -3.51 0.97 14.55
CA ILE A 81 -4.39 2.06 15.03
C ILE A 81 -5.46 1.51 15.99
N VAL A 82 -6.16 0.46 15.58
CA VAL A 82 -7.29 -0.09 16.35
C VAL A 82 -6.82 -0.80 17.63
N PHE A 83 -5.80 -1.64 17.56
CA PHE A 83 -5.46 -2.54 18.68
C PHE A 83 -4.27 -2.08 19.50
N PHE A 84 -3.39 -1.26 18.93
CA PHE A 84 -2.14 -0.86 19.57
C PHE A 84 -2.05 0.65 19.84
N GLY A 85 -3.12 1.41 19.57
CA GLY A 85 -3.18 2.84 19.87
C GLY A 85 -2.25 3.70 19.01
N HIS A 86 -1.85 3.18 17.84
CA HIS A 86 -1.03 3.94 16.90
C HIS A 86 -1.81 5.16 16.37
N ILE A 87 -1.18 6.33 16.40
CA ILE A 87 -1.76 7.57 15.86
C ILE A 87 -1.28 7.72 14.42
N TRP A 88 -2.22 7.69 13.48
CA TRP A 88 -1.92 7.92 12.07
C TRP A 88 -1.81 9.41 11.78
N MET A 89 -0.66 9.84 11.25
CA MET A 89 -0.41 11.25 10.95
C MET A 89 -0.62 11.58 9.47
N ASN A 90 -0.16 10.72 8.56
CA ASN A 90 -0.21 10.96 7.12
C ASN A 90 0.02 9.71 6.27
N MET A 91 -0.30 9.81 4.97
CA MET A 91 -0.14 8.70 4.01
C MET A 91 1.31 8.21 3.86
N GLN A 92 2.31 9.07 4.14
CA GLN A 92 3.72 8.72 4.08
C GLN A 92 4.09 7.59 5.05
N GLU A 93 3.31 7.36 6.11
CA GLU A 93 3.47 6.17 6.95
C GLU A 93 3.30 4.86 6.20
N ILE A 94 2.35 4.78 5.26
CA ILE A 94 2.12 3.58 4.44
C ILE A 94 3.31 3.38 3.49
N TRP A 95 3.79 4.46 2.86
CA TRP A 95 4.99 4.44 2.02
C TRP A 95 6.23 3.99 2.80
N ARG A 96 6.42 4.46 4.03
CA ARG A 96 7.52 4.01 4.90
C ARG A 96 7.42 2.53 5.25
N ARG A 97 6.21 2.02 5.49
CA ARG A 97 5.99 0.57 5.75
C ARG A 97 6.28 -0.27 4.51
N LEU A 98 5.94 0.22 3.32
CA LEU A 98 6.26 -0.41 2.04
C LEU A 98 7.76 -0.59 1.80
N LEU A 99 8.62 0.29 2.34
CA LEU A 99 10.09 0.11 2.25
C LEU A 99 10.60 -1.18 2.89
N SER A 100 9.78 -1.86 3.70
CA SER A 100 10.08 -3.23 4.18
C SER A 100 10.27 -4.24 3.03
N LEU A 101 9.78 -3.93 1.81
CA LEU A 101 10.08 -4.66 0.58
C LEU A 101 11.58 -4.85 0.31
N LYS A 102 12.45 -3.96 0.81
CA LYS A 102 13.91 -4.16 0.75
C LYS A 102 14.32 -5.52 1.32
N ARG A 103 13.65 -5.97 2.38
CA ARG A 103 13.90 -7.28 3.01
C ARG A 103 13.45 -8.47 2.16
N TRP A 104 12.61 -8.21 1.16
CA TRP A 104 12.06 -9.24 0.27
C TRP A 104 12.88 -9.40 -1.01
N GLN A 105 13.89 -8.55 -1.26
CA GLN A 105 14.82 -8.68 -2.40
C GLN A 105 15.38 -10.11 -2.59
N PRO A 106 15.80 -10.84 -1.53
CA PRO A 106 16.31 -12.21 -1.70
C PRO A 106 15.28 -13.22 -2.25
N LEU A 107 13.98 -12.95 -2.09
CA LEU A 107 12.92 -13.85 -2.56
C LEU A 107 12.82 -13.88 -4.10
N TYR A 108 13.37 -12.89 -4.79
CA TYR A 108 13.34 -12.83 -6.24
C TYR A 108 14.62 -12.20 -6.81
N PRO A 109 15.65 -13.02 -7.11
CA PRO A 109 16.93 -12.53 -7.63
C PRO A 109 16.86 -12.08 -9.10
N LYS A 110 15.79 -12.39 -9.83
CA LYS A 110 15.60 -11.95 -11.22
C LYS A 110 14.99 -10.55 -11.24
N ASN A 111 15.27 -9.71 -12.24
CA ASN A 111 14.67 -8.37 -12.38
C ASN A 111 14.79 -7.44 -11.14
N ILE A 112 15.83 -7.61 -10.31
CA ILE A 112 16.04 -6.79 -9.10
C ILE A 112 16.08 -5.29 -9.42
N GLN A 113 16.56 -4.91 -10.61
CA GLN A 113 16.60 -3.54 -11.09
C GLN A 113 15.22 -2.85 -11.12
N VAL A 114 14.16 -3.59 -11.46
CA VAL A 114 12.79 -3.04 -11.48
C VAL A 114 12.32 -2.80 -10.05
N LEU A 115 12.63 -3.73 -9.14
CA LEU A 115 12.33 -3.58 -7.72
C LEU A 115 13.12 -2.41 -7.11
N ASP A 116 14.41 -2.28 -7.40
CA ASP A 116 15.26 -1.20 -6.92
C ASP A 116 14.75 0.17 -7.39
N ARG A 117 14.37 0.28 -8.67
CA ARG A 117 13.73 1.48 -9.19
C ARG A 117 12.43 1.81 -8.44
N CYS A 118 11.56 0.81 -8.22
CA CYS A 118 10.33 1.03 -7.46
C CYS A 118 10.62 1.44 -6.02
N LEU A 119 11.63 0.83 -5.37
CA LEU A 119 12.05 1.18 -4.02
C LEU A 119 12.57 2.61 -3.92
N LEU A 120 13.29 3.12 -4.94
CA LEU A 120 13.70 4.52 -4.99
C LEU A 120 12.49 5.47 -5.09
N LEU A 121 11.51 5.15 -5.92
CA LEU A 121 10.28 5.95 -6.06
C LEU A 121 9.41 5.89 -4.78
N ILE A 122 9.33 4.74 -4.14
CA ILE A 122 8.67 4.57 -2.84
C ILE A 122 9.39 5.37 -1.75
N ASP A 123 10.73 5.38 -1.73
CA ASP A 123 11.53 6.15 -0.76
C ASP A 123 11.33 7.66 -0.95
N ALA A 124 11.27 8.12 -2.21
CA ALA A 124 10.91 9.50 -2.52
C ALA A 124 9.52 9.86 -1.97
N LYS A 125 8.50 9.05 -2.27
CA LYS A 125 7.13 9.22 -1.74
C LYS A 125 7.07 9.20 -0.21
N ALA A 126 7.88 8.35 0.43
CA ALA A 126 7.97 8.28 1.88
C ALA A 126 8.58 9.53 2.53
N ARG A 127 9.39 10.29 1.78
CA ARG A 127 10.04 11.54 2.21
C ARG A 127 9.36 12.80 1.70
N GLU A 128 8.41 12.68 0.78
CA GLU A 128 7.61 13.82 0.33
C GLU A 128 6.98 14.48 1.55
N GLU A 129 7.48 15.67 1.89
CA GLU A 129 6.84 16.52 2.88
C GLU A 129 5.46 16.85 2.34
N VAL A 130 4.41 16.56 3.11
CA VAL A 130 3.08 17.09 2.80
C VAL A 130 3.25 18.60 2.91
N PRO A 131 3.08 19.36 1.81
CA PRO A 131 3.03 20.80 1.95
C PRO A 131 1.83 21.07 2.87
N TRP A 132 2.11 21.61 4.06
CA TRP A 132 1.17 22.19 5.04
C TRP A 132 0.38 21.19 5.93
N LEU A 133 0.19 21.30 7.26
CA LEU A 133 0.27 22.43 8.22
C LEU A 133 -0.26 23.78 7.70
N CYS A 134 -1.31 23.73 6.89
CA CYS A 134 -2.21 24.85 6.63
C CYS A 134 -3.63 24.31 6.73
N LEU A 135 -4.02 24.00 7.96
CA LEU A 135 -5.39 24.19 8.45
C LEU A 135 -5.29 25.16 9.63
#